data_AF-A0A5K0V871-F1
#
_entry.id   AF-A0A5K0V871-F1
#
_cell.length_a   1.000
_cell.length_b   1.000
_cell.length_c   1.000
_cell.angle_alpha   90.00
_cell.angle_beta   90.00
_cell.angle_gamma   90.00
#
_symmetry.space_group_name_H-M   'P 1'
#
loop_
_entity.id
_entity.type
_entity.pdbx_description
1 polymer ?
#
loop_
_entity_poly.entity_id
_entity_poly.type
_entity_poly.pdbx_seq_one_letter_code
_entity_poly.pdbx_strand_id
1 'polypeptide(L)' 'PRFNDPLKPCCMGLNSSTACGSVDVQGKPLYTVCRSPASAFFWDLAHLTQAGSSAMFRYFLPTLQQFF' A
#
# COMPACT_ATOMS: atom_id res chain seq x y z
N PRO A 1 -3.34 14.36 -0.81
CA PRO A 1 -2.75 13.60 -1.94
C PRO A 1 -3.87 13.15 -2.88
N ARG A 2 -3.69 13.31 -4.19
CA ARG A 2 -4.62 12.74 -5.17
C ARG A 2 -4.03 11.42 -5.66
N PHE A 3 -4.75 10.33 -5.45
CA PHE A 3 -4.37 9.00 -5.89
C PHE A 3 -5.04 8.73 -7.25
N ASN A 4 -4.26 8.44 -8.29
CA ASN A 4 -4.81 8.24 -9.64
C ASN A 4 -5.59 6.91 -9.74
N ASP A 5 -5.04 5.85 -9.15
CA ASP A 5 -5.66 4.52 -9.05
C ASP A 5 -5.74 4.09 -7.57
N PRO A 6 -6.67 4.65 -6.77
CA PRO A 6 -6.67 4.48 -5.33
C PRO A 6 -6.83 3.02 -4.87
N LEU A 7 -7.41 2.15 -5.69
CA LEU A 7 -7.60 0.73 -5.36
C LEU A 7 -6.49 -0.18 -5.91
N LYS A 8 -5.56 0.36 -6.71
CA LYS A 8 -4.46 -0.44 -7.27
C LYS A 8 -3.35 -0.58 -6.22
N PRO A 9 -2.99 -1.79 -5.79
CA PRO A 9 -1.88 -1.99 -4.86
C PRO A 9 -0.55 -1.61 -5.52
N CYS A 10 0.38 -1.07 -4.73
CA CYS A 10 1.72 -0.75 -5.22
C CYS A 10 2.60 -2.01 -5.36
N CYS A 11 2.43 -2.98 -4.47
CA CYS A 11 3.24 -4.18 -4.37
C CYS A 11 2.38 -5.43 -4.57
N MET A 12 2.73 -6.26 -5.55
CA MET A 12 1.98 -7.46 -5.90
C MET A 12 2.92 -8.61 -6.23
N GLY A 13 2.57 -9.81 -5.80
CA GLY A 13 3.25 -11.03 -6.24
C GLY A 13 3.17 -11.20 -7.76
N LEU A 14 4.14 -11.89 -8.34
CA LEU A 14 4.19 -12.14 -9.79
C LEU A 14 3.10 -13.11 -10.27
N ASN A 15 2.56 -13.94 -9.37
CA ASN A 15 1.49 -14.91 -9.64
C ASN A 15 0.66 -15.18 -8.38
N SER A 16 -0.36 -16.04 -8.48
CA SER A 16 -1.31 -16.33 -7.39
C SER A 16 -0.71 -17.06 -6.18
N SER A 17 0.48 -17.65 -6.28
CA SER A 17 1.16 -18.31 -5.16
C SER A 17 2.22 -17.43 -4.49
N THR A 18 2.36 -16.17 -4.91
CA THR A 18 3.35 -15.22 -4.39
C THR A 18 2.68 -13.97 -3.86
N ALA A 19 3.27 -13.36 -2.84
CA ALA A 19 2.79 -12.14 -2.21
C ALA A 19 3.87 -11.04 -2.27
N CYS A 20 3.49 -9.82 -1.88
CA CYS A 20 4.47 -8.78 -1.64
C CYS A 20 5.50 -9.25 -0.60
N GLY A 21 6.79 -9.15 -0.91
CA GLY A 21 7.88 -9.62 -0.05
C GLY A 21 8.29 -11.08 -0.26
N SER A 22 7.60 -11.88 -1.09
CA SER A 22 8.05 -13.23 -1.44
C SER A 22 9.38 -13.20 -2.19
N VAL A 23 10.27 -14.14 -1.88
CA VAL A 23 11.55 -14.34 -2.56
C VAL A 23 11.75 -15.81 -2.94
N ASP A 24 12.56 -16.07 -3.97
CA ASP A 24 12.98 -17.44 -4.29
C ASP A 24 14.11 -17.93 -3.36
N VAL A 25 14.58 -19.15 -3.59
CA VAL A 25 15.64 -19.77 -2.75
C VAL A 25 16.99 -19.05 -2.87
N GLN A 26 17.17 -18.21 -3.89
CA GLN A 26 18.34 -17.36 -4.09
C GLN A 26 18.12 -15.93 -3.57
N GLY A 27 16.96 -15.63 -2.99
CA GLY A 27 16.60 -14.30 -2.47
C GLY A 27 16.13 -13.32 -3.56
N LYS A 28 15.87 -13.78 -4.79
CA LYS A 28 15.35 -12.92 -5.85
C LYS A 28 13.89 -12.54 -5.55
N PRO A 29 13.51 -11.26 -5.73
CA PRO A 29 12.12 -10.83 -5.56
C PRO A 29 11.16 -11.57 -6.48
N LEU A 30 10.06 -12.08 -5.91
CA LEU A 30 8.93 -12.67 -6.63
C LEU A 30 7.69 -11.76 -6.59
N TYR A 31 7.93 -10.46 -6.54
CA TYR A 31 6.90 -9.42 -6.54
C TYR A 31 7.36 -8.22 -7.37
N THR A 32 6.41 -7.37 -7.72
CA THR A 32 6.66 -6.06 -8.33
C THR A 32 6.36 -4.97 -7.32
N VAL A 33 7.01 -3.81 -7.48
CA VAL A 33 6.69 -2.59 -6.75
C VAL A 33 6.44 -1.49 -7.78
N CYS A 34 5.40 -0.70 -7.56
CA CYS A 34 5.03 0.41 -8.42
C CYS A 34 6.11 1.49 -8.42
N ARG A 35 6.19 2.28 -9.50
CA ARG A 35 7.24 3.29 -9.69
C ARG A 35 7.26 4.38 -8.60
N SER A 36 6.10 4.70 -8.03
CA SER A 36 5.96 5.77 -7.03
C SER A 36 5.06 5.31 -5.87
N PRO A 37 5.64 4.67 -4.83
CA PRO A 37 4.90 4.25 -3.65
C PRO A 37 4.20 5.40 -2.92
N ALA A 38 4.79 6.60 -2.95
CA ALA A 38 4.23 7.80 -2.32
C ALA A 38 2.92 8.30 -2.97
N SER A 39 2.60 7.82 -4.18
CA SER A 39 1.35 8.14 -4.89
C SER A 39 0.34 7.01 -4.92
N ALA A 40 0.61 5.88 -4.25
CA ALA A 40 -0.34 4.77 -4.12
C ALA A 40 -1.03 4.84 -2.75
N PHE A 41 -2.30 4.43 -2.68
CA PHE A 41 -3.04 4.38 -1.41
C PHE A 41 -2.81 3.04 -0.70
N PHE A 42 -2.95 1.93 -1.42
CA PHE A 42 -2.66 0.58 -0.92
C PHE A 42 -1.23 0.15 -1.24
N TRP A 43 -0.56 -0.43 -0.25
CA TRP A 43 0.73 -1.08 -0.43
C TRP A 43 0.55 -2.44 -1.06
N ASP A 44 -0.25 -3.31 -0.45
CA ASP A 44 -0.66 -4.62 -0.97
C ASP A 44 -2.19 -4.77 -0.83
N LEU A 45 -2.73 -5.99 -0.83
CA LEU A 45 -4.17 -6.22 -0.71
C LEU A 45 -4.74 -5.98 0.69
N ALA A 46 -3.91 -5.76 1.71
CA ALA A 46 -4.32 -5.60 3.10
C ALA A 46 -3.82 -4.30 3.74
N HIS A 47 -2.62 -3.84 3.37
CA HIS A 47 -1.92 -2.75 4.01
C HIS A 47 -2.00 -1.45 3.18
N LEU A 48 -2.05 -0.32 3.88
CA LEU A 48 -1.94 1.01 3.28
C LEU A 48 -0.47 1.40 3.12
N THR A 49 -0.18 2.25 2.13
CA THR A 49 1.11 2.95 2.08
C THR A 49 1.17 4.03 3.17
N GLN A 50 2.35 4.60 3.43
CA GLN A 50 2.47 5.77 4.31
C GLN A 50 1.56 6.94 3.88
N ALA A 51 1.44 7.17 2.56
CA ALA A 51 0.57 8.20 2.01
C ALA A 51 -0.91 7.86 2.21
N GLY A 52 -1.28 6.58 2.03
CA GLY A 52 -2.61 6.05 2.32
C GLY A 52 -2.99 6.18 3.79
N SER A 53 -2.13 5.72 4.71
CA SER A 53 -2.31 5.85 6.16
C SER A 53 -2.46 7.32 6.59
N SER A 54 -1.62 8.21 6.04
CA SER A 54 -1.71 9.65 6.33
C SER A 54 -3.02 10.26 5.82
N ALA A 55 -3.52 9.82 4.65
CA ALA A 55 -4.79 10.27 4.11
C ALA A 55 -5.97 9.75 4.95
N MET A 56 -5.95 8.47 5.34
CA MET A 56 -6.94 7.85 6.22
C MET A 56 -7.00 8.57 7.57
N PHE A 57 -5.85 8.80 8.21
CA PHE A 57 -5.79 9.50 9.49
C PHE A 57 -6.37 10.93 9.40
N ARG A 58 -5.99 11.70 8.37
CA ARG A 58 -6.52 13.06 8.15
C ARG A 58 -8.03 13.05 7.91
N TYR A 59 -8.56 12.01 7.27
CA TYR A 59 -10.01 11.87 7.07
C TYR A 59 -10.75 11.66 8.40
N PHE A 60 -10.21 10.84 9.31
CA PHE A 60 -10.83 10.57 10.60
C PHE A 60 -10.49 11.59 11.70
N LEU A 61 -9.46 12.42 11.51
CA LEU A 61 -8.99 13.37 12.51
C LEU A 61 -10.10 14.25 13.12
N PRO A 62 -11.03 14.85 12.35
CA PRO A 62 -12.10 15.66 12.92
C PRO A 62 -13.03 14.87 13.85
N THR A 63 -13.25 13.58 13.56
CA THR A 63 -14.05 12.69 14.42
C THR A 63 -13.24 12.26 15.65
N LEU A 64 -11.95 11.95 15.49
CA LEU A 64 -11.07 11.57 16.59
C LEU A 64 -10.91 12.70 17.62
N GLN A 65 -10.85 13.95 17.16
CA GLN A 65 -10.80 15.14 18.01
C GLN A 65 -12.04 15.33 18.89
N GLN A 66 -13.15 14.62 18.64
CA GLN A 66 -14.33 14.66 19.53
C GLN A 66 -14.15 13.77 20.76
N PHE A 67 -13.17 12.87 20.75
CA PHE A 67 -12.89 11.93 21.84
C PHE A 67 -11.77 12.40 22.78
N PHE A 68 -11.11 13.53 22.48
CA PHE A 68 -10.03 14.14 23.26
C PHE A 68 -10.32 15.62 23.50
#